data_AF-A0A442UPF8-F1
#
_entry.id   AF-A0A442UPF8-F1
#
_cell.length_a   1.000
_cell.length_b   1.000
_cell.length_c   1.000
_cell.angle_alpha   90.00
_cell.angle_beta   90.00
_cell.angle_gamma   90.00
#
_symmetry.space_group_name_H-M   'P 1'
#
loop_
_entity.id
_entity.type
_entity.pdbx_description
1 polymer ?
#
loop_
_entity_poly.entity_id
_entity_poly.type
_entity_poly.pdbx_seq_one_letter_code
_entity_poly.pdbx_strand_id
1 'polypeptide(L)'
;MMARDAELLGDIGGALTAGGTADALTVTANSAFTTYANGRIVTLRIATDNTTAATLNVNGIGAKSIRKMLSTGESALTGAELQATGIYDFKYSEALNAAAGGWLLMSPTLADQSAYVTLTGTQTLTNKTLTSPVINTPTGLDASATARGIIEQATDAETQTGTDTARAISPANLTAKEATAANYRANTADRILTTDIVWTSADTVTLTDAATIAVDMSTFINAVVTLGGNRTLGSPTNEKPGQTGRIRIVQDGTGSRTLAYGTDWEFAGGSAPVLSTAAGAEDILYYDVLASNRIFGNLVKAVA
;
A
#
# COMPACT_ATOMS: atom_id res chain seq x y z
N MET A 1 31.35 59.62 -29.49
CA MET A 1 30.87 58.28 -29.12
C MET A 1 31.43 57.90 -27.75
N MET A 2 32.76 57.81 -27.58
CA MET A 2 33.41 57.39 -26.32
C MET A 2 32.96 58.10 -25.02
N ALA A 3 32.69 59.42 -25.03
CA ALA A 3 32.27 60.13 -23.82
C ALA A 3 30.88 59.71 -23.30
N ARG A 4 29.89 59.56 -24.21
CA ARG A 4 28.54 59.12 -23.83
C ARG A 4 28.50 57.64 -23.46
N ASP A 5 29.36 56.84 -24.08
CA ASP A 5 29.50 55.42 -23.74
C ASP A 5 30.14 55.25 -22.36
N ALA A 6 31.11 56.11 -22.00
CA ALA A 6 31.71 56.15 -20.66
C ALA A 6 30.72 56.60 -19.58
N GLU A 7 29.89 57.62 -19.86
CA GLU A 7 28.81 58.03 -18.96
C GLU A 7 27.81 56.89 -18.74
N LEU A 8 27.35 56.25 -19.83
CA LEU A 8 26.44 55.12 -19.76
C LEU A 8 27.04 53.96 -18.95
N LEU A 9 28.31 53.61 -19.22
CA LEU A 9 29.02 52.56 -18.49
C LEU A 9 29.18 52.90 -17.00
N GLY A 10 29.43 54.18 -16.67
CA GLY A 10 29.48 54.64 -15.29
C GLY A 10 28.15 54.47 -14.56
N ASP A 11 27.04 54.65 -15.27
CA ASP A 11 25.69 54.55 -14.70
C ASP A 11 25.19 53.12 -14.52
N ILE A 12 25.56 52.21 -15.43
CA ILE A 12 25.08 50.82 -15.41
C ILE A 12 26.15 49.82 -14.92
N GLY A 13 27.39 50.26 -14.73
CA GLY A 13 28.51 49.39 -14.35
C GLY A 13 28.58 49.06 -12.85
N GLY A 14 27.65 49.54 -12.04
CA GLY A 14 27.59 49.28 -10.59
C GLY A 14 28.62 50.05 -9.74
N ALA A 15 29.29 51.05 -10.32
CA ALA A 15 30.25 51.90 -9.61
C ALA A 15 29.56 52.94 -8.69
N LEU A 16 28.31 53.31 -8.98
CA LEU A 16 27.53 54.25 -8.19
C LEU A 16 27.16 53.65 -6.84
N THR A 17 27.38 54.41 -5.76
CA THR A 17 26.93 54.02 -4.41
C THR A 17 25.72 54.87 -4.03
N ALA A 18 24.65 54.23 -3.54
CA ALA A 18 23.49 54.94 -3.04
C ALA A 18 23.82 55.72 -1.77
N GLY A 19 23.46 57.00 -1.73
CA GLY A 19 23.40 57.81 -0.52
C GLY A 19 21.98 57.86 0.07
N GLY A 20 21.77 58.74 1.05
CA GLY A 20 20.47 58.92 1.69
C GLY A 20 20.25 57.96 2.86
N THR A 21 19.01 57.49 3.03
CA THR A 21 18.61 56.50 4.05
C THR A 21 18.25 55.17 3.40
N ALA A 22 18.04 54.13 4.22
CA ALA A 22 17.60 52.79 3.79
C ALA A 22 16.39 52.81 2.83
N ASP A 23 15.42 53.70 3.07
CA ASP A 23 14.15 53.76 2.33
C ASP A 23 14.00 55.04 1.48
N ALA A 24 14.98 55.95 1.53
CA ALA A 24 15.03 57.16 0.70
C ALA A 24 16.42 57.33 0.09
N LEU A 25 16.65 56.63 -1.02
CA LEU A 25 17.93 56.54 -1.70
C LEU A 25 18.13 57.75 -2.61
N THR A 26 19.37 58.23 -2.66
CA THR A 26 19.77 59.30 -3.57
C THR A 26 21.03 58.90 -4.33
N VAL A 27 21.14 59.30 -5.59
CA VAL A 27 22.37 59.11 -6.36
C VAL A 27 22.53 60.21 -7.42
N THR A 28 23.78 60.56 -7.71
CA THR A 28 24.12 61.37 -8.87
C THR A 28 24.67 60.42 -9.95
N ALA A 29 23.92 60.27 -11.04
CA ALA A 29 24.38 59.57 -12.23
C ALA A 29 25.42 60.42 -12.99
N ASN A 30 26.29 59.75 -13.74
CA ASN A 30 27.25 60.37 -14.64
C ASN A 30 26.53 60.99 -15.84
N SER A 31 25.45 60.37 -16.35
CA SER A 31 24.61 60.98 -17.37
C SER A 31 23.82 62.16 -16.81
N ALA A 32 24.03 63.36 -17.37
CA ALA A 32 23.38 64.61 -16.96
C ALA A 32 21.95 64.78 -17.51
N PHE A 33 21.09 63.77 -17.38
CA PHE A 33 19.67 63.92 -17.72
C PHE A 33 18.95 64.74 -16.65
N THR A 34 17.95 65.53 -17.08
CA THR A 34 17.18 66.45 -16.23
C THR A 34 15.71 66.05 -16.07
N THR A 35 15.27 65.04 -16.81
CA THR A 35 13.93 64.46 -16.74
C THR A 35 14.02 62.95 -16.75
N TYR A 36 13.09 62.27 -16.06
CA TYR A 36 12.95 60.83 -16.20
C TYR A 36 12.19 60.49 -17.49
N ALA A 37 12.62 59.43 -18.15
CA ALA A 37 12.01 58.91 -19.37
C ALA A 37 12.13 57.39 -19.40
N ASN A 38 11.21 56.72 -20.08
CA ASN A 38 11.22 55.26 -20.19
C ASN A 38 12.56 54.74 -20.73
N GLY A 39 13.07 53.67 -20.12
CA GLY A 39 14.32 53.04 -20.54
C GLY A 39 15.59 53.65 -19.91
N ARG A 40 15.49 54.65 -19.02
CA ARG A 40 16.60 55.01 -18.13
C ARG A 40 16.94 53.83 -17.23
N ILE A 41 18.22 53.49 -17.12
CA ILE A 41 18.73 52.44 -16.23
C ILE A 41 19.86 53.04 -15.40
N VAL A 42 19.87 52.73 -14.11
CA VAL A 42 21.02 52.98 -13.23
C VAL A 42 21.26 51.73 -12.38
N THR A 43 22.53 51.45 -12.11
CA THR A 43 22.95 50.30 -11.31
C THR A 43 23.67 50.82 -10.08
N LEU A 44 23.13 50.51 -8.90
CA LEU A 44 23.57 51.09 -7.64
C LEU A 44 24.04 50.00 -6.69
N ARG A 45 25.13 50.28 -5.98
CA ARG A 45 25.49 49.57 -4.76
C ARG A 45 24.76 50.19 -3.58
N ILE A 46 24.06 49.36 -2.83
CA ILE A 46 23.19 49.78 -1.72
C ILE A 46 24.01 49.89 -0.43
N ALA A 47 23.80 50.95 0.34
CA ALA A 47 24.53 51.19 1.59
C ALA A 47 23.87 50.54 2.82
N THR A 48 22.55 50.39 2.82
CA THR A 48 21.78 49.87 3.95
C THR A 48 20.56 49.13 3.44
N ASP A 49 20.20 48.04 4.11
CA ASP A 49 19.02 47.25 3.79
C ASP A 49 17.77 48.12 3.85
N ASN A 50 16.88 47.99 2.86
CA ASN A 50 15.58 48.62 2.97
C ASN A 50 14.76 47.92 4.05
N THR A 51 14.02 48.70 4.83
CA THR A 51 13.15 48.16 5.89
C THR A 51 11.68 48.25 5.52
N THR A 52 11.35 49.12 4.59
CA THR A 52 9.98 49.37 4.13
C THR A 52 9.96 49.71 2.63
N ALA A 53 8.94 50.44 2.19
CA ALA A 53 8.85 50.94 0.82
C ALA A 53 9.94 51.99 0.57
N ALA A 54 10.75 51.77 -0.47
CA ALA A 54 11.88 52.63 -0.79
C ALA A 54 11.62 53.55 -1.98
N THR A 55 12.31 54.69 -2.00
CA THR A 55 12.33 55.64 -3.13
C THR A 55 13.75 55.87 -3.63
N LEU A 56 13.88 56.24 -4.91
CA LEU A 56 15.16 56.62 -5.51
C LEU A 56 15.02 57.99 -6.18
N ASN A 57 15.87 58.94 -5.76
CA ASN A 57 16.06 60.22 -6.40
C ASN A 57 17.40 60.25 -7.13
N VAL A 58 17.35 60.21 -8.46
CA VAL A 58 18.53 60.32 -9.33
C VAL A 58 18.67 61.76 -9.82
N ASN A 59 19.88 62.31 -9.73
CA ASN A 59 20.25 63.66 -10.18
C ASN A 59 19.45 64.80 -9.53
N GLY A 60 18.78 64.56 -8.41
CA GLY A 60 17.95 65.57 -7.74
C GLY A 60 16.66 65.93 -8.50
N ILE A 61 16.28 65.17 -9.53
CA ILE A 61 15.09 65.44 -10.37
C ILE A 61 13.79 65.26 -9.57
N GLY A 62 13.80 64.39 -8.56
CA GLY A 62 12.67 64.12 -7.68
C GLY A 62 12.59 62.65 -7.29
N ALA A 63 12.22 62.36 -6.04
CA ALA A 63 12.12 60.98 -5.59
C ALA A 63 10.96 60.24 -6.28
N LYS A 64 11.25 59.04 -6.80
CA LYS A 64 10.26 58.12 -7.38
C LYS A 64 10.28 56.79 -6.64
N SER A 65 9.13 56.15 -6.52
CA SER A 65 9.01 54.86 -5.82
C SER A 65 9.82 53.77 -6.52
N ILE A 66 10.52 52.95 -5.74
CA ILE A 66 11.12 51.70 -6.21
C ILE A 66 10.06 50.60 -6.13
N ARG A 67 9.86 49.88 -7.23
CA ARG A 67 8.84 48.85 -7.41
C ARG A 67 9.49 47.53 -7.77
N LYS A 68 8.90 46.43 -7.33
CA LYS A 68 9.28 45.05 -7.70
C LYS A 68 8.13 44.39 -8.45
N MET A 69 8.43 43.38 -9.26
CA MET A 69 7.40 42.53 -9.85
C MET A 69 7.04 41.38 -8.90
N LEU A 70 5.75 41.13 -8.77
CA LEU A 70 5.15 39.93 -8.21
C LEU A 70 4.39 39.19 -9.31
N SER A 71 3.94 37.96 -9.04
CA SER A 71 3.06 37.22 -9.95
C SER A 71 1.71 37.92 -10.19
N THR A 72 1.32 38.85 -9.30
CA THR A 72 0.09 39.65 -9.37
C THR A 72 0.28 41.04 -9.97
N GLY A 73 1.50 41.39 -10.39
CA GLY A 73 1.84 42.71 -10.92
C GLY A 73 2.91 43.45 -10.12
N GLU A 74 3.07 44.74 -10.39
CA GLU A 74 4.07 45.57 -9.72
C GLU A 74 3.62 46.01 -8.32
N SER A 75 4.53 46.02 -7.35
CA SER A 75 4.28 46.44 -5.97
C SER A 75 5.46 47.24 -5.41
N ALA A 76 5.21 48.06 -4.39
CA ALA A 76 6.28 48.66 -3.59
C ALA A 76 7.13 47.57 -2.90
N LEU A 77 8.36 47.94 -2.52
CA LEU A 77 9.19 47.12 -1.65
C LEU A 77 8.57 47.02 -0.24
N THR A 78 8.90 45.95 0.46
CA THR A 78 8.33 45.61 1.77
C THR A 78 9.37 45.41 2.87
N GLY A 79 10.66 45.36 2.52
CA GLY A 79 11.79 45.14 3.41
C GLY A 79 12.69 44.00 2.90
N ALA A 80 14.00 44.15 3.11
CA ALA A 80 15.05 43.17 2.78
C ALA A 80 15.21 42.79 1.29
N GLU A 81 14.52 43.46 0.36
CA GLU A 81 14.71 43.23 -1.08
C GLU A 81 15.95 43.94 -1.64
N LEU A 82 16.40 45.00 -0.98
CA LEU A 82 17.67 45.66 -1.16
C LEU A 82 18.53 45.33 0.07
N GLN A 83 19.74 44.85 -0.15
CA GLN A 83 20.69 44.48 0.89
C GLN A 83 21.93 45.34 0.79
N ALA A 84 22.47 45.76 1.93
CA ALA A 84 23.72 46.49 2.03
C ALA A 84 24.82 45.75 1.26
N THR A 85 25.66 46.50 0.56
CA THR A 85 26.71 46.04 -0.37
C THR A 85 26.21 45.38 -1.66
N GLY A 86 24.93 45.01 -1.75
CA GLY A 86 24.32 44.44 -2.95
C GLY A 86 24.28 45.45 -4.10
N ILE A 87 24.44 44.95 -5.32
CA ILE A 87 24.39 45.75 -6.56
C ILE A 87 23.08 45.42 -7.27
N TYR A 88 22.29 46.44 -7.59
CA TYR A 88 20.96 46.28 -8.16
C TYR A 88 20.72 47.22 -9.35
N ASP A 89 20.02 46.70 -10.36
CA ASP A 89 19.59 47.45 -11.53
C ASP A 89 18.19 48.03 -11.33
N PHE A 90 18.08 49.33 -11.61
CA PHE A 90 16.84 50.09 -11.53
C PHE A 90 16.50 50.63 -12.92
N LYS A 91 15.32 50.28 -13.43
CA LYS A 91 14.81 50.76 -14.73
C LYS A 91 13.63 51.69 -14.55
N TYR A 92 13.73 52.92 -15.05
CA TYR A 92 12.61 53.85 -14.97
C TYR A 92 11.51 53.48 -15.97
N SER A 93 10.26 53.59 -15.50
CA SER A 93 9.06 53.52 -16.31
C SER A 93 7.98 54.47 -15.79
N GLU A 94 7.37 55.24 -16.68
CA GLU A 94 6.28 56.17 -16.39
C GLU A 94 5.00 55.45 -16.00
N ALA A 95 4.79 54.22 -16.46
CA ALA A 95 3.56 53.46 -16.21
C ALA A 95 3.45 52.88 -14.79
N LEU A 96 4.56 52.83 -14.04
CA LEU A 96 4.60 52.26 -12.70
C LEU A 96 3.92 53.17 -11.66
N ASN A 97 3.50 52.57 -10.54
CA ASN A 97 2.87 53.27 -9.42
C ASN A 97 1.66 54.09 -9.89
N ALA A 98 0.73 53.43 -10.58
CA ALA A 98 -0.46 54.05 -11.16
C ALA A 98 -0.15 55.24 -12.08
N ALA A 99 0.79 55.05 -13.02
CA ALA A 99 1.26 56.07 -13.96
C ALA A 99 1.90 57.33 -13.33
N ALA A 100 2.28 57.28 -12.05
CA ALA A 100 3.07 58.35 -11.41
C ALA A 100 4.56 58.30 -11.76
N GLY A 101 5.00 57.24 -12.43
CA GLY A 101 6.39 56.92 -12.71
C GLY A 101 7.11 56.29 -11.52
N GLY A 102 8.00 55.35 -11.80
CA GLY A 102 8.74 54.60 -10.79
C GLY A 102 9.99 53.93 -11.33
N TRP A 103 10.80 53.40 -10.42
CA TRP A 103 11.97 52.59 -10.72
C TRP A 103 11.65 51.12 -10.52
N LEU A 104 11.68 50.32 -11.58
CA LEU A 104 11.55 48.87 -11.49
C LEU A 104 12.88 48.26 -11.05
N LEU A 105 12.87 47.55 -9.93
CA LEU A 105 13.97 46.72 -9.46
C LEU A 105 13.95 45.38 -10.21
N MET A 106 15.02 45.07 -10.94
CA MET A 106 15.05 43.89 -11.83
C MET A 106 15.43 42.59 -11.12
N SER A 107 16.19 42.66 -10.02
CA SER A 107 16.71 41.48 -9.31
C SER A 107 16.64 41.67 -7.79
N PRO A 108 15.44 41.76 -7.19
CA PRO A 108 15.30 41.88 -5.74
C PRO A 108 15.89 40.65 -5.03
N THR A 109 16.50 40.86 -3.86
CA THR A 109 16.86 39.75 -2.98
C THR A 109 15.60 39.08 -2.45
N LEU A 110 15.59 37.74 -2.42
CA LEU A 110 14.48 36.98 -1.85
C LEU A 110 14.56 37.05 -0.32
N ALA A 111 13.66 37.81 0.29
CA ALA A 111 13.63 38.06 1.74
C ALA A 111 13.35 36.79 2.58
N ASP A 112 12.72 35.75 2.01
CA ASP A 112 12.42 34.51 2.71
C ASP A 112 12.66 33.28 1.83
N GLN A 113 13.70 32.50 2.18
CA GLN A 113 13.98 31.22 1.54
C GLN A 113 13.27 30.04 2.21
N SER A 114 12.64 30.23 3.38
CA SER A 114 11.96 29.15 4.14
C SER A 114 10.73 28.60 3.42
N ALA A 115 10.24 29.30 2.40
CA ALA A 115 9.17 28.84 1.53
C ALA A 115 9.63 27.85 0.44
N TYR A 116 10.94 27.71 0.20
CA TYR A 116 11.49 26.79 -0.80
C TYR A 116 11.91 25.47 -0.15
N VAL A 117 11.50 24.36 -0.77
CA VAL A 117 11.96 23.02 -0.40
C VAL A 117 13.38 22.84 -0.95
N THR A 118 14.39 22.81 -0.09
CA THR A 118 15.78 22.48 -0.46
C THR A 118 15.99 20.97 -0.59
N LEU A 119 17.02 20.53 -1.33
CA LEU A 119 17.38 19.11 -1.48
C LEU A 119 18.30 18.60 -0.36
N THR A 120 18.64 19.46 0.60
CA THR A 120 19.60 19.17 1.67
C THR A 120 19.01 19.58 3.02
N GLY A 121 19.24 18.74 4.03
CA GLY A 121 18.75 18.96 5.39
C GLY A 121 17.34 18.44 5.67
N THR A 122 16.92 18.57 6.93
CA THR A 122 15.55 18.26 7.37
C THR A 122 14.66 19.47 7.12
N GLN A 123 13.48 19.25 6.54
CA GLN A 123 12.50 20.30 6.30
C GLN A 123 11.15 19.95 6.91
N THR A 124 10.51 20.94 7.53
CA THR A 124 9.16 20.82 8.09
C THR A 124 8.17 21.44 7.12
N LEU A 125 7.30 20.63 6.51
CA LEU A 125 6.30 21.08 5.55
C LEU A 125 4.93 21.23 6.23
N THR A 126 4.62 22.41 6.76
CA THR A 126 3.33 22.70 7.40
C THR A 126 2.31 23.21 6.37
N ASN A 127 1.07 22.70 6.44
CA ASN A 127 -0.06 23.12 5.60
C ASN A 127 0.15 23.02 4.07
N LYS A 128 0.99 22.08 3.60
CA LYS A 128 1.19 21.84 2.16
C LYS A 128 0.32 20.68 1.69
N THR A 129 -0.23 20.78 0.47
CA THR A 129 -0.82 19.64 -0.23
C THR A 129 0.26 18.99 -1.07
N LEU A 130 0.53 17.71 -0.83
CA LEU A 130 1.45 16.90 -1.63
C LEU A 130 0.62 15.89 -2.43
N THR A 131 0.58 16.02 -3.75
CA THR A 131 -0.17 15.10 -4.62
C THR A 131 0.72 13.91 -4.98
N SER A 132 0.42 12.74 -4.40
CA SER A 132 1.15 11.48 -4.62
C SER A 132 2.66 11.53 -4.33
N PRO A 133 3.11 12.04 -3.17
CA PRO A 133 4.52 11.98 -2.81
C PRO A 133 4.98 10.54 -2.63
N VAL A 134 6.19 10.22 -3.11
CA VAL A 134 6.88 8.98 -2.76
C VAL A 134 7.78 9.27 -1.56
N ILE A 135 7.67 8.47 -0.50
CA ILE A 135 8.59 8.48 0.64
C ILE A 135 9.47 7.24 0.52
N ASN A 136 10.74 7.42 0.18
CA ASN A 136 11.65 6.32 -0.12
C ASN A 136 12.09 5.54 1.14
N THR A 137 12.07 6.17 2.31
CA THR A 137 12.51 5.58 3.59
C THR A 137 11.63 6.09 4.74
N PRO A 138 10.36 5.68 4.82
CA PRO A 138 9.51 6.07 5.94
C PRO A 138 10.05 5.45 7.23
N THR A 139 10.20 6.24 8.29
CA THR A 139 10.50 5.76 9.65
C THR A 139 9.40 6.25 10.60
N GLY A 140 8.98 5.40 11.54
CA GLY A 140 8.00 5.77 12.57
C GLY A 140 6.56 5.96 12.08
N LEU A 141 6.23 5.42 10.91
CA LEU A 141 4.83 5.36 10.44
C LEU A 141 4.11 4.11 10.93
N ASP A 142 4.79 3.19 11.62
CA ASP A 142 4.23 1.90 12.00
C ASP A 142 3.06 2.07 12.98
N ALA A 143 2.00 1.31 12.74
CA ALA A 143 0.92 1.24 13.71
C ALA A 143 1.41 0.57 15.00
N SER A 144 0.86 1.01 16.14
CA SER A 144 1.07 0.38 17.43
C SER A 144 -0.27 0.18 18.12
N ALA A 145 -0.28 -0.49 19.27
CA ALA A 145 -1.47 -0.61 20.11
C ALA A 145 -2.04 0.76 20.57
N THR A 146 -1.24 1.83 20.50
CA THR A 146 -1.59 3.17 20.98
C THR A 146 -1.60 4.25 19.89
N ALA A 147 -1.19 3.92 18.66
CA ALA A 147 -1.10 4.87 17.56
C ALA A 147 -1.55 4.25 16.24
N ARG A 148 -2.34 5.01 15.48
CA ARG A 148 -2.67 4.65 14.09
C ARG A 148 -1.44 4.85 13.21
N GLY A 149 -1.18 3.91 12.32
CA GLY A 149 -0.06 3.95 11.38
C GLY A 149 -0.27 3.04 10.18
N ILE A 150 0.78 2.85 9.39
CA ILE A 150 0.88 1.87 8.32
C ILE A 150 1.20 0.52 8.95
N ILE A 151 0.61 -0.54 8.41
CA ILE A 151 0.93 -1.92 8.79
C ILE A 151 1.41 -2.63 7.53
N GLU A 152 2.59 -3.24 7.59
CA GLU A 152 3.06 -4.11 6.52
C GLU A 152 2.24 -5.40 6.51
N GLN A 153 1.82 -5.85 5.32
CA GLN A 153 1.04 -7.07 5.15
C GLN A 153 1.95 -8.24 4.80
N ALA A 154 1.73 -9.39 5.42
CA ALA A 154 2.37 -10.63 5.03
C ALA A 154 1.88 -11.10 3.66
N THR A 155 2.73 -11.80 2.92
CA THR A 155 2.31 -12.52 1.70
C THR A 155 1.51 -13.78 2.04
N ASP A 156 0.78 -14.32 1.06
CA ASP A 156 0.05 -15.59 1.22
C ASP A 156 1.01 -16.76 1.49
N ALA A 157 2.21 -16.72 0.92
CA ALA A 157 3.24 -17.74 1.13
C ALA A 157 3.73 -17.73 2.58
N GLU A 158 4.10 -16.55 3.09
CA GLU A 158 4.56 -16.35 4.47
C GLU A 158 3.48 -16.74 5.50
N THR A 159 2.22 -16.42 5.22
CA THR A 159 1.10 -16.78 6.10
C THR A 159 0.86 -18.29 6.12
N GLN A 160 0.91 -18.95 4.96
CA GLN A 160 0.74 -20.40 4.87
C GLN A 160 1.85 -21.14 5.61
N THR A 161 3.12 -20.75 5.42
CA THR A 161 4.27 -21.33 6.13
C THR A 161 4.29 -20.98 7.62
N GLY A 162 3.58 -19.93 8.05
CA GLY A 162 3.54 -19.50 9.45
C GLY A 162 4.86 -18.93 9.96
N THR A 163 5.71 -18.46 9.04
CA THR A 163 7.07 -17.99 9.35
C THR A 163 7.13 -16.51 9.70
N ASP A 164 6.09 -15.74 9.36
CA ASP A 164 6.02 -14.30 9.66
C ASP A 164 5.42 -14.06 11.05
N THR A 165 6.19 -13.40 11.91
CA THR A 165 5.82 -13.06 13.29
C THR A 165 5.68 -11.54 13.50
N ALA A 166 5.87 -10.73 12.45
CA ALA A 166 5.96 -9.29 12.55
C ALA A 166 4.86 -8.55 11.78
N ARG A 167 4.42 -9.10 10.64
CA ARG A 167 3.47 -8.45 9.73
C ARG A 167 2.04 -8.89 10.02
N ALA A 168 1.08 -8.06 9.62
CA ALA A 168 -0.33 -8.41 9.77
C ALA A 168 -0.82 -9.29 8.62
N ILE A 169 -1.86 -10.08 8.92
CA ILE A 169 -2.59 -10.86 7.93
C ILE A 169 -3.72 -10.03 7.30
N SER A 170 -3.94 -10.26 6.01
CA SER A 170 -5.06 -9.77 5.22
C SER A 170 -6.18 -10.83 5.10
N PRO A 171 -7.40 -10.44 4.67
CA PRO A 171 -8.44 -11.41 4.34
C PRO A 171 -8.02 -12.43 3.26
N ALA A 172 -7.19 -12.03 2.29
CA ALA A 172 -6.65 -12.95 1.29
C ALA A 172 -5.76 -14.02 1.92
N ASN A 173 -4.91 -13.62 2.88
CA ASN A 173 -4.05 -14.57 3.59
C ASN A 173 -4.88 -15.58 4.41
N LEU A 174 -5.99 -15.12 5.01
CA LEU A 174 -6.91 -15.99 5.75
C LEU A 174 -7.53 -17.04 4.81
N THR A 175 -8.05 -16.61 3.66
CA THR A 175 -8.58 -17.52 2.63
C THR A 175 -7.51 -18.48 2.10
N ALA A 176 -6.26 -18.02 1.90
CA ALA A 176 -5.16 -18.87 1.44
C ALA A 176 -4.81 -19.99 2.44
N LYS A 177 -5.05 -19.78 3.75
CA LYS A 177 -4.80 -20.76 4.82
C LYS A 177 -6.02 -21.62 5.16
N GLU A 178 -7.15 -21.40 4.50
CA GLU A 178 -8.36 -22.20 4.65
C GLU A 178 -8.10 -23.67 4.23
N ALA A 179 -8.74 -24.61 4.94
CA ALA A 179 -8.69 -26.02 4.63
C ALA A 179 -9.63 -26.36 3.46
N THR A 180 -9.34 -27.43 2.74
CA THR A 180 -10.34 -28.11 1.91
C THR A 180 -10.98 -29.25 2.70
N ALA A 181 -12.10 -29.80 2.21
CA ALA A 181 -12.71 -30.99 2.82
C ALA A 181 -11.74 -32.19 2.84
N ALA A 182 -10.87 -32.31 1.82
CA ALA A 182 -9.81 -33.32 1.78
C ALA A 182 -8.75 -33.08 2.87
N ASN A 183 -8.34 -31.83 3.10
CA ASN A 183 -7.40 -31.50 4.18
C ASN A 183 -7.96 -31.89 5.55
N TYR A 184 -9.25 -31.64 5.80
CA TYR A 184 -9.88 -32.04 7.06
C TYR A 184 -9.87 -33.56 7.25
N ARG A 185 -10.34 -34.32 6.25
CA ARG A 185 -10.36 -35.79 6.30
C ARG A 185 -8.95 -36.39 6.40
N ALA A 186 -7.98 -35.78 5.74
CA ALA A 186 -6.58 -36.17 5.81
C ALA A 186 -5.88 -35.70 7.11
N ASN A 187 -6.52 -34.89 7.96
CA ASN A 187 -5.92 -34.27 9.15
C ASN A 187 -4.63 -33.50 8.79
N THR A 188 -4.69 -32.72 7.72
CA THR A 188 -3.59 -31.84 7.32
C THR A 188 -3.39 -30.75 8.38
N ALA A 189 -2.17 -30.67 8.92
CA ALA A 189 -1.80 -29.66 9.91
C ALA A 189 -1.83 -28.23 9.34
N ASP A 190 -1.81 -27.25 10.25
CA ASP A 190 -1.63 -25.82 9.95
C ASP A 190 -2.65 -25.20 8.99
N ARG A 191 -3.90 -25.66 9.10
CA ARG A 191 -5.04 -25.13 8.32
C ARG A 191 -6.12 -24.56 9.21
N ILE A 192 -6.82 -23.57 8.67
CA ILE A 192 -8.01 -22.99 9.30
C ILE A 192 -9.24 -23.77 8.84
N LEU A 193 -10.06 -24.18 9.80
CA LEU A 193 -11.32 -24.86 9.53
C LEU A 193 -12.47 -23.87 9.57
N THR A 194 -13.29 -23.89 8.52
CA THR A 194 -14.53 -23.14 8.38
C THR A 194 -15.72 -24.09 8.46
N THR A 195 -16.88 -23.56 8.83
CA THR A 195 -18.06 -24.39 9.12
C THR A 195 -18.55 -25.15 7.89
N ASP A 196 -18.49 -24.53 6.72
CA ASP A 196 -18.86 -25.13 5.42
C ASP A 196 -17.89 -26.25 5.02
N ILE A 197 -16.59 -26.09 5.25
CA ILE A 197 -15.60 -27.14 4.96
C ILE A 197 -15.78 -28.34 5.89
N VAL A 198 -15.99 -28.11 7.18
CA VAL A 198 -16.28 -29.19 8.14
C VAL A 198 -17.57 -29.90 7.77
N TRP A 199 -18.62 -29.16 7.38
CA TRP A 199 -19.90 -29.74 6.97
C TRP A 199 -19.76 -30.58 5.68
N THR A 200 -19.13 -30.02 4.65
CA THR A 200 -18.87 -30.68 3.36
C THR A 200 -17.99 -31.92 3.52
N SER A 201 -17.13 -31.96 4.56
CA SER A 201 -16.27 -33.11 4.79
C SER A 201 -17.04 -34.41 5.11
N ALA A 202 -18.27 -34.29 5.64
CA ALA A 202 -19.16 -35.39 5.96
C ALA A 202 -19.95 -35.92 4.76
N ASP A 203 -19.83 -35.29 3.59
CA ASP A 203 -20.45 -35.77 2.35
C ASP A 203 -20.06 -37.21 2.05
N THR A 204 -20.99 -37.93 1.43
CA THR A 204 -20.79 -39.34 1.12
C THR A 204 -19.87 -39.48 -0.10
N VAL A 205 -18.75 -40.17 0.08
CA VAL A 205 -17.78 -40.46 -0.99
C VAL A 205 -18.10 -41.82 -1.62
N THR A 206 -18.12 -41.91 -2.95
CA THR A 206 -18.33 -43.20 -3.64
C THR A 206 -17.01 -43.97 -3.69
N LEU A 207 -16.99 -45.18 -3.14
CA LEU A 207 -15.88 -46.10 -3.30
C LEU A 207 -15.97 -46.80 -4.65
N THR A 208 -14.81 -47.06 -5.25
CA THR A 208 -14.72 -47.82 -6.50
C THR A 208 -15.02 -49.29 -6.26
N ASP A 209 -15.98 -49.83 -6.99
CA ASP A 209 -16.27 -51.26 -7.03
C ASP A 209 -15.11 -52.03 -7.69
N ALA A 210 -14.44 -52.87 -6.91
CA ALA A 210 -13.29 -53.67 -7.31
C ALA A 210 -13.35 -55.04 -6.62
N ALA A 211 -12.60 -56.05 -7.10
CA ALA A 211 -12.66 -57.39 -6.51
C ALA A 211 -12.35 -57.33 -5.00
N THR A 212 -11.34 -56.52 -4.65
CA THR A 212 -11.12 -55.98 -3.31
C THR A 212 -11.34 -54.48 -3.38
N ILE A 213 -12.37 -53.99 -2.70
CA ILE A 213 -12.69 -52.56 -2.59
C ILE A 213 -11.65 -51.93 -1.67
N ALA A 214 -10.94 -50.91 -2.17
CA ALA A 214 -9.99 -50.16 -1.36
C ALA A 214 -10.73 -49.25 -0.36
N VAL A 215 -10.23 -49.21 0.87
CA VAL A 215 -10.81 -48.41 1.96
C VAL A 215 -9.73 -47.48 2.51
N ASP A 216 -9.60 -46.30 1.92
CA ASP A 216 -8.65 -45.28 2.40
C ASP A 216 -9.37 -44.32 3.37
N MET A 217 -9.11 -44.47 4.67
CA MET A 217 -9.76 -43.70 5.73
C MET A 217 -9.39 -42.22 5.73
N SER A 218 -8.39 -41.79 4.95
CA SER A 218 -8.08 -40.37 4.75
C SER A 218 -9.00 -39.69 3.74
N THR A 219 -9.73 -40.46 2.92
CA THR A 219 -10.50 -39.92 1.79
C THR A 219 -11.97 -39.66 2.12
N PHE A 220 -12.51 -40.28 3.16
CA PHE A 220 -13.93 -40.18 3.53
C PHE A 220 -14.17 -40.24 5.06
N ILE A 221 -15.32 -39.72 5.49
CA ILE A 221 -15.94 -40.02 6.78
C ILE A 221 -17.15 -40.93 6.55
N ASN A 222 -17.94 -40.60 5.53
CA ASN A 222 -19.05 -41.40 5.08
C ASN A 222 -18.80 -41.85 3.64
N ALA A 223 -19.10 -43.11 3.34
CA ALA A 223 -18.92 -43.66 2.01
C ALA A 223 -20.13 -44.44 1.52
N VAL A 224 -20.18 -44.67 0.21
CA VAL A 224 -21.14 -45.56 -0.45
C VAL A 224 -20.41 -46.44 -1.46
N VAL A 225 -20.83 -47.70 -1.57
CA VAL A 225 -20.39 -48.59 -2.64
C VAL A 225 -21.58 -49.38 -3.16
N THR A 226 -21.70 -49.51 -4.48
CA THR A 226 -22.65 -50.43 -5.11
C THR A 226 -21.88 -51.65 -5.59
N LEU A 227 -22.27 -52.84 -5.13
CA LEU A 227 -21.56 -54.07 -5.43
C LEU A 227 -21.91 -54.59 -6.82
N GLY A 228 -20.95 -54.60 -7.75
CA GLY A 228 -21.14 -55.17 -9.08
C GLY A 228 -20.94 -56.69 -9.17
N GLY A 229 -20.65 -57.34 -8.04
CA GLY A 229 -20.28 -58.76 -7.96
C GLY A 229 -20.02 -59.16 -6.50
N ASN A 230 -19.56 -60.39 -6.28
CA ASN A 230 -19.10 -60.81 -4.95
C ASN A 230 -17.74 -60.17 -4.67
N ARG A 231 -17.67 -59.31 -3.65
CA ARG A 231 -16.49 -58.47 -3.38
C ARG A 231 -15.88 -58.77 -2.01
N THR A 232 -14.68 -58.25 -1.79
CA THR A 232 -14.08 -58.10 -0.47
C THR A 232 -13.98 -56.62 -0.13
N LEU A 233 -14.47 -56.20 1.04
CA LEU A 233 -14.13 -54.92 1.62
C LEU A 233 -12.72 -55.02 2.17
N GLY A 234 -11.75 -54.34 1.55
CA GLY A 234 -10.34 -54.46 1.92
C GLY A 234 -10.07 -54.05 3.38
N SER A 235 -8.92 -54.49 3.91
CA SER A 235 -8.37 -53.90 5.14
C SER A 235 -8.14 -52.41 4.91
N PRO A 236 -8.62 -51.53 5.81
CA PRO A 236 -8.44 -50.10 5.66
C PRO A 236 -6.97 -49.66 5.63
N THR A 237 -6.72 -48.52 5.00
CA THR A 237 -5.42 -47.82 5.04
C THR A 237 -5.62 -46.43 5.61
N ASN A 238 -4.51 -45.80 6.05
CA ASN A 238 -4.50 -44.45 6.63
C ASN A 238 -5.47 -44.29 7.82
N GLU A 239 -5.60 -45.36 8.60
CA GLU A 239 -6.48 -45.45 9.77
C GLU A 239 -6.09 -44.42 10.83
N LYS A 240 -7.12 -43.83 11.44
CA LYS A 240 -6.96 -42.88 12.53
C LYS A 240 -7.74 -43.37 13.73
N PRO A 241 -7.06 -43.80 14.81
CA PRO A 241 -7.74 -44.22 16.03
C PRO A 241 -8.76 -43.17 16.49
N GLY A 242 -9.99 -43.60 16.76
CA GLY A 242 -11.14 -42.76 17.11
C GLY A 242 -11.94 -42.21 15.92
N GLN A 243 -11.52 -42.46 14.67
CA GLN A 243 -12.32 -42.10 13.50
C GLN A 243 -13.55 -43.02 13.42
N THR A 244 -14.71 -42.40 13.27
CA THR A 244 -16.00 -43.08 13.15
C THR A 244 -16.75 -42.59 11.93
N GLY A 245 -17.64 -43.43 11.41
CA GLY A 245 -18.44 -43.10 10.24
C GLY A 245 -19.30 -44.26 9.78
N ARG A 246 -19.74 -44.20 8.52
CA ARG A 246 -20.51 -45.28 7.90
C ARG A 246 -20.11 -45.54 6.44
N ILE A 247 -20.25 -46.79 6.04
CA ILE A 247 -20.20 -47.21 4.64
C ILE A 247 -21.57 -47.78 4.28
N ARG A 248 -22.25 -47.13 3.35
CA ARG A 248 -23.49 -47.63 2.77
C ARG A 248 -23.18 -48.61 1.65
N ILE A 249 -23.67 -49.82 1.77
CA ILE A 249 -23.40 -50.92 0.86
C ILE A 249 -24.70 -51.22 0.12
N VAL A 250 -24.68 -51.10 -1.21
CA VAL A 250 -25.87 -51.22 -2.06
C VAL A 250 -25.72 -52.45 -2.95
N GLN A 251 -26.74 -53.30 -2.98
CA GLN A 251 -26.84 -54.37 -3.97
C GLN A 251 -27.04 -53.77 -5.37
N ASP A 252 -26.43 -54.36 -6.40
CA ASP A 252 -26.76 -54.00 -7.78
C ASP A 252 -28.21 -54.37 -8.15
N GLY A 253 -28.58 -54.10 -9.40
CA GLY A 253 -29.91 -54.45 -9.93
C GLY A 253 -30.21 -55.95 -10.01
N THR A 254 -29.23 -56.84 -9.75
CA THR A 254 -29.44 -58.29 -9.70
C THR A 254 -29.65 -58.76 -8.26
N GLY A 255 -28.89 -58.22 -7.32
CA GLY A 255 -28.87 -58.66 -5.93
C GLY A 255 -28.03 -59.93 -5.72
N SER A 256 -28.15 -60.49 -4.52
CA SER A 256 -27.43 -61.69 -4.06
C SER A 256 -25.89 -61.58 -4.11
N ARG A 257 -25.36 -60.36 -4.05
CA ARG A 257 -23.92 -60.11 -3.93
C ARG A 257 -23.48 -60.33 -2.49
N THR A 258 -22.36 -61.03 -2.33
CA THR A 258 -21.72 -61.20 -1.02
C THR A 258 -20.59 -60.19 -0.84
N LEU A 259 -20.33 -59.85 0.42
CA LEU A 259 -19.19 -59.04 0.82
C LEU A 259 -18.38 -59.80 1.87
N ALA A 260 -17.16 -60.19 1.50
CA ALA A 260 -16.15 -60.62 2.46
C ALA A 260 -15.47 -59.39 3.07
N TYR A 261 -14.75 -59.56 4.17
CA TYR A 261 -14.07 -58.48 4.89
C TYR A 261 -12.59 -58.79 5.04
N GLY A 262 -11.75 -57.75 4.94
CA GLY A 262 -10.34 -57.81 5.29
C GLY A 262 -10.11 -58.18 6.76
N THR A 263 -8.87 -58.52 7.10
CA THR A 263 -8.50 -59.06 8.42
C THR A 263 -8.68 -58.09 9.58
N ASP A 264 -8.75 -56.80 9.26
CA ASP A 264 -8.72 -55.71 10.24
C ASP A 264 -10.14 -55.39 10.74
N TRP A 265 -11.17 -55.92 10.05
CA TRP A 265 -12.56 -55.77 10.43
C TRP A 265 -12.94 -56.76 11.53
N GLU A 266 -13.30 -56.23 12.70
CA GLU A 266 -13.77 -56.95 13.86
C GLU A 266 -15.29 -56.79 14.00
N PHE A 267 -15.99 -57.89 14.25
CA PHE A 267 -17.44 -57.90 14.42
C PHE A 267 -17.84 -58.53 15.75
N ALA A 268 -18.99 -58.13 16.27
CA ALA A 268 -19.54 -58.70 17.49
C ALA A 268 -19.66 -60.24 17.38
N GLY A 269 -19.14 -60.96 18.38
CA GLY A 269 -19.13 -62.43 18.39
C GLY A 269 -18.14 -63.07 17.39
N GLY A 270 -17.24 -62.29 16.78
CA GLY A 270 -16.19 -62.80 15.88
C GLY A 270 -16.69 -63.33 14.53
N SER A 271 -17.96 -63.09 14.20
CA SER A 271 -18.57 -63.55 12.95
C SER A 271 -18.92 -62.37 12.05
N ALA A 272 -18.44 -62.40 10.81
CA ALA A 272 -18.75 -61.35 9.84
C ALA A 272 -20.27 -61.32 9.52
N PRO A 273 -20.88 -60.13 9.42
CA PRO A 273 -22.28 -60.00 9.10
C PRO A 273 -22.55 -60.36 7.63
N VAL A 274 -23.78 -60.80 7.34
CA VAL A 274 -24.23 -61.11 5.98
C VAL A 274 -25.10 -59.98 5.47
N LEU A 275 -24.90 -59.55 4.22
CA LEU A 275 -25.69 -58.50 3.58
C LEU A 275 -27.15 -58.91 3.29
N SER A 276 -27.98 -57.93 3.00
CA SER A 276 -29.28 -58.12 2.38
C SER A 276 -29.10 -58.50 0.89
N THR A 277 -29.98 -59.35 0.35
CA THR A 277 -29.78 -59.98 -0.96
C THR A 277 -30.72 -59.49 -2.05
N ALA A 278 -31.75 -58.71 -1.72
CA ALA A 278 -32.65 -58.17 -2.75
C ALA A 278 -31.90 -57.17 -3.65
N ALA A 279 -32.25 -57.13 -4.93
CA ALA A 279 -31.73 -56.14 -5.86
C ALA A 279 -31.98 -54.72 -5.33
N GLY A 280 -30.97 -53.86 -5.38
CA GLY A 280 -31.04 -52.49 -4.85
C GLY A 280 -31.17 -52.37 -3.33
N ALA A 281 -31.11 -53.47 -2.56
CA ALA A 281 -31.13 -53.39 -1.11
C ALA A 281 -29.91 -52.62 -0.58
N GLU A 282 -30.15 -51.75 0.41
CA GLU A 282 -29.11 -50.98 1.07
C GLU A 282 -28.88 -51.53 2.49
N ASP A 283 -27.61 -51.73 2.85
CA ASP A 283 -27.15 -51.99 4.20
C ASP A 283 -26.20 -50.88 4.65
N ILE A 284 -26.14 -50.59 5.95
CA ILE A 284 -25.23 -49.59 6.52
C ILE A 284 -24.26 -50.27 7.47
N LEU A 285 -22.97 -50.22 7.13
CA LEU A 285 -21.89 -50.60 8.03
C LEU A 285 -21.40 -49.37 8.78
N TYR A 286 -21.73 -49.27 10.07
CA TYR A 286 -21.08 -48.32 10.97
C TYR A 286 -19.69 -48.84 11.33
N TYR A 287 -18.71 -47.95 11.41
CA TYR A 287 -17.34 -48.31 11.78
C TYR A 287 -16.79 -47.41 12.89
N ASP A 288 -15.90 -48.00 13.70
CA ASP A 288 -15.08 -47.32 14.70
C ASP A 288 -13.64 -47.86 14.61
N VAL A 289 -12.68 -46.98 14.30
CA VAL A 289 -11.27 -47.33 14.25
C VAL A 289 -10.71 -47.37 15.67
N LEU A 290 -10.61 -48.56 16.25
CA LEU A 290 -10.16 -48.75 17.63
C LEU A 290 -8.65 -48.52 17.79
N ALA A 291 -7.87 -48.98 16.81
CA ALA A 291 -6.42 -48.85 16.72
C ALA A 291 -5.97 -49.14 15.28
N SER A 292 -4.67 -49.03 15.00
CA SER A 292 -4.13 -49.52 13.73
C SER A 292 -4.44 -51.02 13.55
N ASN A 293 -4.88 -51.38 12.35
CA ASN A 293 -5.33 -52.68 11.89
C ASN A 293 -6.50 -53.27 12.72
N ARG A 294 -7.28 -52.43 13.41
CA ARG A 294 -8.42 -52.86 14.25
C ARG A 294 -9.61 -51.93 14.09
N ILE A 295 -10.60 -52.36 13.32
CA ILE A 295 -11.80 -51.60 13.01
C ILE A 295 -13.02 -52.39 13.46
N PHE A 296 -13.74 -51.85 14.42
CA PHE A 296 -15.02 -52.41 14.82
C PHE A 296 -16.08 -52.05 13.78
N GLY A 297 -16.76 -53.05 13.24
CA GLY A 297 -17.88 -52.91 12.32
C GLY A 297 -19.20 -53.34 12.94
N ASN A 298 -20.28 -52.60 12.67
CA ASN A 298 -21.65 -53.01 12.98
C ASN A 298 -22.58 -52.76 11.78
N LEU A 299 -23.16 -53.83 11.25
CA LEU A 299 -24.02 -53.77 10.07
C LEU A 299 -25.50 -53.68 10.48
N VAL A 300 -26.16 -52.61 10.03
CA VAL A 300 -27.62 -52.50 10.03
C VAL A 300 -28.13 -52.86 8.64
N LYS A 301 -29.00 -53.86 8.57
CA LYS A 301 -29.45 -54.44 7.31
C LYS A 301 -30.74 -53.80 6.78
N ALA A 302 -30.90 -53.86 5.47
CA ALA A 302 -32.15 -53.57 4.76
C ALA A 302 -32.77 -52.24 5.20
N VAL A 303 -31.98 -51.18 5.16
CA VAL A 303 -32.50 -49.83 5.42
C VAL A 303 -33.38 -49.42 4.25
N ALA A 304 -34.57 -48.92 4.56
CA ALA A 304 -35.62 -48.56 3.60
C ALA A 304 -35.44 -47.14 3.06
#